data_AF-A0A357JDV7-F1
#
_entry.id   AF-A0A357JDV7-F1
#
_cell.length_a   1.000
_cell.length_b   1.000
_cell.length_c   1.000
_cell.angle_alpha   90.00
_cell.angle_beta   90.00
_cell.angle_gamma   90.00
#
_symmetry.space_group_name_H-M   'P 1'
#
loop_
_entity.id
_entity.type
_entity.pdbx_description
1 polymer ?
#
loop_
_entity_poly.entity_id
_entity_poly.type
_entity_poly.pdbx_seq_one_letter_code
_entity_poly.pdbx_strand_id
1 'polypeptide(L)'
;MKEKSNKNKARKYYLLGFLTLFISIIFISLGITMPLIDKNNQIYGWLGLIFTCIGLISLGVTTYFLKKGSFLNLNENIKKSREEFIADLEKLSDKWDKNSNNDKNNFKK
;
A
#
# COMPACT_ATOMS: atom_id res chain seq x y z
N MET A 1 -20.20 7.29 -6.29
CA MET A 1 -20.13 6.49 -5.05
C MET A 1 -19.12 5.32 -5.06
N LYS A 2 -18.25 5.14 -6.08
CA LYS A 2 -17.28 4.01 -6.16
C LYS A 2 -15.88 4.31 -5.57
N GLU A 3 -15.59 5.56 -5.21
CA GLU A 3 -14.23 6.04 -4.91
C GLU A 3 -13.72 5.72 -3.50
N LYS A 4 -14.62 5.57 -2.50
CA LYS A 4 -14.22 5.22 -1.12
C LYS A 4 -13.78 3.74 -0.95
N SER A 5 -14.00 2.89 -1.95
CA SER A 5 -13.75 1.44 -1.87
C SER A 5 -12.26 1.08 -1.97
N ASN A 6 -11.48 1.79 -2.79
CA ASN A 6 -10.08 1.43 -3.04
C ASN A 6 -9.12 1.90 -1.94
N LYS A 7 -9.31 3.10 -1.38
CA LYS A 7 -8.54 3.57 -0.20
C LYS A 7 -8.60 2.61 0.98
N ASN A 8 -9.79 2.04 1.23
CA ASN A 8 -9.96 1.03 2.27
C ASN A 8 -9.28 -0.30 1.92
N LYS A 9 -9.17 -0.66 0.64
CA LYS A 9 -8.45 -1.87 0.22
C LYS A 9 -6.95 -1.73 0.40
N ALA A 10 -6.35 -0.63 -0.06
CA ALA A 10 -4.91 -0.37 0.13
C ALA A 10 -4.53 -0.39 1.62
N ARG A 11 -5.30 0.33 2.46
CA ARG A 11 -5.08 0.37 3.91
C ARG A 11 -5.24 -1.00 4.57
N LYS A 12 -6.19 -1.82 4.12
CA LYS A 12 -6.34 -3.21 4.57
C LYS A 12 -5.14 -4.08 4.22
N TYR A 13 -4.58 -3.98 3.01
CA TYR A 13 -3.38 -4.75 2.64
C TYR A 13 -2.15 -4.35 3.46
N TYR A 14 -1.97 -3.06 3.76
CA TYR A 14 -0.92 -2.60 4.66
C TYR A 14 -1.12 -3.10 6.09
N LEU A 15 -2.34 -3.02 6.63
CA LEU A 15 -2.64 -3.52 7.97
C LEU A 15 -2.40 -5.04 8.06
N LEU A 16 -2.84 -5.79 7.05
CA LEU A 16 -2.67 -7.23 6.98
C LEU A 16 -1.18 -7.60 6.85
N GLY A 17 -0.42 -6.86 6.04
CA GLY A 17 1.03 -6.98 5.91
C GLY A 17 1.75 -6.71 7.23
N PHE A 18 1.37 -5.64 7.95
CA PHE A 18 1.95 -5.33 9.24
C PHE A 18 1.64 -6.41 10.30
N LEU A 19 0.41 -6.90 10.33
CA LEU A 19 0.01 -7.99 11.23
C LEU A 19 0.78 -9.28 10.94
N THR A 20 0.91 -9.65 9.67
CA THR A 20 1.70 -10.84 9.25
C THR A 20 3.19 -10.68 9.53
N LEU A 21 3.73 -9.47 9.42
CA LEU A 21 5.10 -9.17 9.83
C LEU A 21 5.31 -9.43 11.32
N PHE A 22 4.39 -8.95 12.16
CA PHE A 22 4.46 -9.12 13.62
C PHE A 22 4.41 -10.60 14.01
N ILE A 23 3.50 -11.36 13.39
CA ILE A 23 3.39 -12.81 13.56
C ILE A 23 4.69 -13.52 13.14
N SER A 24 5.27 -13.13 12.00
CA SER A 24 6.52 -13.71 11.50
C SER A 24 7.69 -13.50 12.47
N ILE A 25 7.79 -12.30 13.07
CA ILE A 25 8.83 -12.00 14.07
C ILE A 25 8.66 -12.89 15.30
N ILE A 26 7.44 -13.12 15.76
CA ILE A 26 7.16 -14.00 16.90
C ILE A 26 7.59 -15.44 16.57
N PHE A 27 7.25 -15.95 15.39
CA PHE A 27 7.66 -17.29 14.96
C PHE A 27 9.17 -17.46 14.86
N ILE A 28 9.89 -16.48 14.31
CA ILE A 28 11.35 -16.50 14.25
C ILE A 28 11.94 -16.46 15.66
N SER A 29 11.38 -15.63 16.55
CA SER A 29 11.84 -15.54 17.93
C SER A 29 11.65 -16.86 18.68
N LEU A 30 10.49 -17.51 18.52
CA LEU A 30 10.23 -18.85 19.04
C LEU A 30 11.17 -19.90 18.44
N GLY A 31 11.44 -19.80 17.15
CA GLY A 31 12.37 -20.67 16.43
C GLY A 31 13.80 -20.62 16.99
N ILE A 32 14.28 -19.42 17.36
CA ILE A 32 15.62 -19.21 17.94
C ILE A 32 15.65 -19.61 19.42
N THR A 33 14.58 -19.35 20.16
CA THR A 33 14.52 -19.59 21.61
C THR A 33 14.27 -21.06 21.98
N MET A 34 13.47 -21.79 21.21
CA MET A 34 13.22 -23.23 21.40
C MET A 34 14.49 -24.08 21.58
N PRO A 35 15.49 -24.04 20.68
CA PRO A 35 16.73 -24.82 20.83
C PRO A 35 17.62 -24.36 21.99
N LEU A 36 17.38 -23.18 22.55
CA LEU A 36 18.13 -22.65 23.70
C LEU A 36 17.58 -23.13 25.04
N ILE A 37 16.30 -23.53 25.11
CA ILE A 37 15.63 -23.96 26.34
C ILE A 37 16.18 -25.30 26.83
N ASP A 38 16.37 -26.26 25.92
CA ASP A 38 16.92 -27.57 26.27
C ASP A 38 17.82 -28.08 25.14
N LYS A 39 19.13 -27.89 25.35
CA LYS A 39 20.18 -28.28 24.39
C LYS A 39 20.34 -29.80 24.25
N ASN A 40 19.87 -30.58 25.23
CA ASN A 40 20.03 -32.03 25.21
C ASN A 40 18.90 -32.74 24.48
N ASN A 41 17.78 -32.06 24.24
CA ASN A 41 16.64 -32.64 23.56
C ASN A 41 16.56 -32.14 22.11
N GLN A 42 17.00 -33.00 21.18
CA GLN A 42 17.00 -32.74 19.73
C GLN A 42 15.63 -32.33 19.17
N ILE A 43 14.53 -32.73 19.82
CA ILE A 43 13.17 -32.42 19.36
C ILE A 43 12.93 -30.90 19.36
N TYR A 44 13.44 -30.17 20.35
CA TYR A 44 13.30 -28.71 20.40
C TYR A 44 14.14 -28.00 19.33
N GLY A 45 15.25 -28.61 18.91
CA GLY A 45 16.03 -28.14 17.76
C GLY A 45 15.24 -28.23 16.44
N TRP A 46 14.61 -29.38 16.20
CA TRP A 46 13.77 -29.57 15.01
C TRP A 46 12.53 -28.69 15.02
N LEU A 47 11.86 -28.55 16.18
CA LEU A 47 10.73 -27.63 16.33
C LEU A 47 11.14 -26.18 16.07
N GLY A 48 12.29 -25.76 16.60
CA GLY A 48 12.84 -24.42 16.35
C GLY A 48 13.09 -24.15 14.87
N LEU A 49 13.66 -25.13 14.16
CA LEU A 49 13.90 -25.06 12.72
C LEU A 49 12.59 -24.94 11.92
N ILE A 50 11.56 -25.72 12.28
CA ILE A 50 10.24 -25.66 11.65
C ILE A 50 9.61 -24.27 11.84
N PHE A 51 9.61 -23.74 13.07
CA PHE A 51 9.07 -22.40 13.34
C PHE A 51 9.82 -21.30 12.58
N THR A 52 11.15 -21.42 12.48
CA THR A 52 11.97 -20.47 11.71
C THR A 52 11.64 -20.50 10.22
N CYS A 53 11.48 -21.70 9.63
CA CYS A 53 11.05 -21.86 8.24
C CYS A 53 9.66 -21.24 7.99
N ILE A 54 8.69 -21.48 8.88
CA ILE A 54 7.35 -20.88 8.79
C ILE A 54 7.43 -19.34 8.87
N GLY A 55 8.27 -18.81 9.75
CA GLY A 55 8.51 -17.37 9.88
C GLY A 55 9.08 -16.75 8.60
N LEU A 56 10.05 -17.41 7.96
CA LEU A 56 10.63 -16.95 6.68
C LEU A 56 9.63 -16.99 5.53
N ILE A 57 8.82 -18.04 5.42
CA ILE A 57 7.75 -18.13 4.42
C ILE A 57 6.75 -16.99 4.63
N SER A 58 6.39 -16.71 5.89
CA SER A 58 5.47 -15.64 6.25
C SER A 58 6.02 -14.24 5.93
N LEU A 59 7.34 -14.03 6.03
CA LEU A 59 8.00 -12.80 5.55
C LEU A 59 7.90 -12.63 4.03
N GLY A 60 8.00 -13.72 3.26
CA GLY A 60 7.78 -13.69 1.81
C GLY A 60 6.37 -13.22 1.45
N VAL A 61 5.37 -13.79 2.13
CA VAL A 61 3.96 -13.41 1.99
C VAL A 61 3.71 -11.95 2.41
N THR A 62 4.33 -11.51 3.50
CA THR A 62 4.27 -10.13 3.98
C THR A 62 4.79 -9.15 2.92
N THR A 63 5.92 -9.47 2.30
CA THR A 63 6.53 -8.65 1.23
C THR A 63 5.60 -8.57 0.02
N TYR A 64 4.94 -9.67 -0.33
CA TYR A 64 3.94 -9.68 -1.40
C TYR A 64 2.75 -8.75 -1.08
N PHE A 65 2.21 -8.79 0.14
CA PHE A 65 1.10 -7.91 0.54
C PHE A 65 1.50 -6.44 0.57
N LEU A 66 2.69 -6.11 1.09
CA LEU A 66 3.22 -4.74 1.11
C LEU A 66 3.41 -4.19 -0.31
N LYS A 67 3.98 -5.00 -1.21
CA LYS A 67 4.17 -4.60 -2.61
C LYS A 67 2.81 -4.35 -3.30
N LYS A 68 1.84 -5.24 -3.11
CA LYS A 68 0.48 -5.09 -3.66
C LYS A 68 -0.25 -3.87 -3.08
N GLY A 69 -0.09 -3.60 -1.79
CA GLY A 69 -0.61 -2.40 -1.12
C GLY A 69 -0.01 -1.11 -1.70
N SER A 70 1.30 -1.12 -1.94
CA SER A 70 2.02 0.02 -2.54
C SER A 70 1.56 0.32 -3.96
N PHE A 71 1.39 -0.71 -4.80
CA PHE A 71 0.84 -0.52 -6.15
C PHE A 71 -0.57 0.08 -6.15
N LEU A 72 -1.44 -0.37 -5.23
CA LEU A 72 -2.79 0.19 -5.11
C LEU A 72 -2.76 1.66 -4.69
N ASN A 73 -1.90 2.02 -3.74
CA ASN A 73 -1.73 3.40 -3.28
C ASN A 73 -1.16 4.31 -4.37
N LEU A 74 -0.15 3.83 -5.12
CA LEU A 74 0.45 4.56 -6.23
C LEU A 74 -0.59 4.84 -7.33
N ASN A 75 -1.42 3.85 -7.67
CA ASN A 75 -2.45 3.99 -8.68
C ASN A 75 -3.55 4.99 -8.26
N GLU A 76 -3.92 5.02 -6.97
CA GLU A 76 -4.84 6.03 -6.45
C GLU A 76 -4.26 7.44 -6.50
N ASN A 77 -2.99 7.60 -6.11
CA ASN A 77 -2.32 8.91 -6.17
C ASN A 77 -2.20 9.44 -7.60
N ILE A 78 -1.87 8.57 -8.56
CA ILE A 78 -1.81 8.94 -9.99
C ILE A 78 -3.20 9.35 -10.49
N LYS A 79 -4.26 8.61 -10.13
CA LYS A 79 -5.62 8.94 -10.54
C LYS A 79 -6.07 10.29 -10.00
N LYS A 80 -5.80 10.55 -8.72
CA LYS A 80 -6.15 11.81 -8.05
C LYS A 80 -5.39 13.00 -8.64
N SER A 81 -4.10 12.83 -8.93
CA SER A 81 -3.29 13.84 -9.61
C SER A 81 -3.79 14.15 -11.02
N ARG A 82 -4.26 13.13 -11.77
CA ARG A 82 -4.90 13.34 -13.09
C ARG A 82 -6.19 14.14 -13.00
N GLU A 83 -7.04 13.85 -12.02
CA GLU A 83 -8.30 14.56 -11.83
C GLU A 83 -8.07 16.03 -11.44
N GLU A 84 -7.10 16.30 -10.58
CA GLU A 84 -6.68 17.67 -10.23
C GLU A 84 -6.12 18.43 -11.45
N PHE A 85 -5.33 17.77 -12.29
CA PHE A 85 -4.78 18.37 -13.52
C PHE A 85 -5.86 18.69 -14.56
N ILE A 86 -6.84 17.80 -14.74
CA ILE A 86 -7.97 18.03 -15.66
C ILE A 86 -8.83 19.19 -15.17
N ALA A 87 -9.12 19.26 -13.86
CA ALA A 87 -9.90 20.34 -13.28
C ALA A 87 -9.23 21.72 -13.44
N ASP A 88 -7.90 21.78 -13.36
CA ASP A 88 -7.16 23.03 -13.61
C ASP A 88 -7.12 23.40 -15.10
N LEU A 89 -7.04 22.43 -16.01
CA LEU A 89 -7.20 22.69 -17.45
C LEU A 89 -8.59 23.24 -17.77
N GLU A 90 -9.65 22.71 -17.14
CA GLU A 90 -11.02 23.16 -17.35
C GLU A 90 -11.22 24.61 -16.88
N LYS A 91 -10.68 24.96 -15.69
CA LYS A 91 -10.67 26.37 -15.22
C LYS A 91 -9.91 27.31 -16.14
N LEU A 92 -8.79 26.85 -16.71
CA LEU A 92 -8.01 27.65 -17.66
C LEU A 92 -8.78 27.86 -18.97
N SER A 93 -9.44 26.81 -19.47
CA SER A 93 -10.34 26.88 -20.62
C SER A 93 -11.46 27.90 -20.39
N ASP A 94 -12.18 27.80 -19.27
CA ASP A 94 -13.27 28.72 -18.93
C ASP A 94 -12.82 30.19 -18.81
N LYS A 95 -11.63 30.41 -18.26
CA LYS A 95 -11.02 31.75 -18.21
C LYS A 95 -10.72 32.28 -19.61
N TRP A 96 -10.18 31.43 -20.48
CA TRP A 96 -9.81 31.81 -21.84
C TRP A 96 -11.05 32.17 -22.67
N ASP A 97 -12.12 31.38 -22.55
CA ASP A 97 -13.38 31.62 -23.26
C ASP A 97 -14.09 32.90 -22.79
N LYS A 98 -14.07 33.19 -21.48
CA LYS A 98 -14.60 34.46 -20.94
C LYS A 98 -13.82 35.67 -21.44
N ASN A 99 -12.50 35.58 -21.54
CA ASN A 99 -11.68 36.68 -22.06
C ASN A 99 -11.93 36.92 -23.56
N SER A 100 -11.98 35.83 -24.34
CA SER A 100 -12.27 35.87 -25.77
C SER A 100 -13.63 36.52 -26.10
N ASN A 101 -14.66 36.26 -25.30
CA ASN A 101 -15.97 36.89 -25.47
C ASN A 101 -16.00 38.37 -25.06
N ASN A 102 -15.22 38.79 -24.06
CA ASN A 102 -15.09 40.20 -23.71
C ASN A 102 -14.39 41.00 -24.81
N ASP A 103 -13.34 40.45 -25.41
CA ASP A 103 -12.62 41.11 -26.51
C ASP A 103 -13.53 41.26 -27.73
N LYS A 104 -14.32 40.24 -28.09
CA LYS A 104 -15.29 40.31 -29.20
C LYS A 104 -16.38 41.37 -29.00
N ASN A 105 -16.81 41.62 -27.77
CA ASN A 105 -17.81 42.65 -27.47
C ASN A 105 -17.22 44.07 -27.50
N ASN A 106 -15.94 44.24 -27.16
CA ASN A 106 -15.24 45.53 -27.29
C ASN A 106 -14.94 45.92 -28.74
N PHE A 107 -14.79 44.94 -29.65
CA PHE A 107 -14.60 45.20 -31.08
C PHE A 107 -15.89 45.56 -31.85
N LYS A 108 -17.06 45.40 -31.24
CA LYS A 108 -18.37 45.73 -31.85
C LYS A 108 -18.96 47.07 -31.40
N LYS A 109 -18.28 47.80 -30.51
CA LYS A 109 -18.60 49.19 -30.13
C LYS A 109 -17.80 50.15 -31.00
#